data_AF-A0A963IAV6-F1
#
_entry.id   AF-A0A963IAV6-F1
#
_cell.length_a   1.000
_cell.length_b   1.000
_cell.length_c   1.000
_cell.angle_alpha   90.00
_cell.angle_beta   90.00
_cell.angle_gamma   90.00
#
_symmetry.space_group_name_H-M   'P 1'
#
loop_
_entity.id
_entity.type
_entity.pdbx_description
1 polymer ?
#
loop_
_entity_poly.entity_id
_entity_poly.type
_entity_poly.pdbx_seq_one_letter_code
_entity_poly.pdbx_strand_id
1 'polypeptide(L)'
;MQYKSQAVAKPYFIAAIALFTGQILFGLIMGLQYVVGDFLFPTIPFNVARMVHTNLLIVWLLFGFMGAAYYMIPEECETELFSPKLALAMFWIFLVAGALTIVGYLTVPYATLAKLTGNDILATMGREFLEQPLLTKIGIVIVALAFLFNLTMTMLKGRKTSIGLVLMLGLWGLALLFLFSFYNPHNLVLDKFFWWWVVHLWVEGVWELILGALLAFVLIKVTGVDREVIEKWLYVIITLTLITGIIGTGHHYFWIGTPEYWQWWGSIFSALEPIPFFAMTVFAFNMVNRRRRDHPNKAATLWALGTGVMAFLGAGVWG
;
A
#
# COMPACT_ATOMS: atom_id res chain seq x y z
N MET A 1 7.64 -8.27 22.30
CA MET A 1 7.55 -6.80 22.23
C MET A 1 8.66 -6.25 23.08
N GLN A 2 9.53 -5.42 22.51
CA GLN A 2 10.62 -4.76 23.22
C GLN A 2 10.15 -3.46 23.90
N TYR A 3 9.21 -2.75 23.28
CA TYR A 3 8.62 -1.51 23.79
C TYR A 3 7.12 -1.71 24.04
N LYS A 4 6.57 -1.08 25.09
CA LYS A 4 5.16 -1.27 25.46
C LYS A 4 4.22 -0.71 24.39
N SER A 5 4.59 0.40 23.77
CA SER A 5 3.79 1.06 22.73
C SER A 5 3.61 0.22 21.47
N GLN A 6 4.45 -0.79 21.20
CA GLN A 6 4.30 -1.67 20.03
C GLN A 6 2.96 -2.42 20.04
N ALA A 7 2.33 -2.58 21.21
CA ALA A 7 1.03 -3.23 21.34
C ALA A 7 -0.08 -2.53 20.52
N VAL A 8 0.06 -1.24 20.19
CA VAL A 8 -0.91 -0.54 19.34
C VAL A 8 -0.98 -1.10 17.92
N ALA A 9 0.03 -1.84 17.46
CA ALA A 9 0.03 -2.50 16.15
C ALA A 9 -1.01 -3.64 16.05
N LYS A 10 -1.32 -4.30 17.17
CA LYS A 10 -2.22 -5.47 17.22
C LYS A 10 -3.62 -5.19 16.63
N PRO A 11 -4.37 -4.15 17.04
CA PRO A 11 -5.68 -3.87 16.46
C PRO A 11 -5.63 -3.63 14.95
N TYR A 12 -4.58 -2.96 14.44
CA TYR A 12 -4.41 -2.74 13.01
C TYR A 12 -4.28 -4.05 12.22
N PHE A 13 -3.46 -4.99 12.69
CA PHE A 13 -3.32 -6.30 12.04
C PHE A 13 -4.61 -7.13 12.10
N ILE A 14 -5.33 -7.10 13.22
CA ILE A 14 -6.61 -7.81 13.36
C ILE A 14 -7.64 -7.25 12.36
N ALA A 15 -7.75 -5.93 12.26
CA ALA A 15 -8.63 -5.28 11.30
C ALA A 15 -8.23 -5.62 9.85
N ALA A 16 -6.93 -5.59 9.52
CA ALA A 16 -6.45 -5.96 8.19
C ALA A 16 -6.89 -7.37 7.79
N ILE A 17 -6.76 -8.37 8.67
CA ILE A 17 -7.18 -9.76 8.40
C ILE A 17 -8.71 -9.87 8.21
N ALA A 18 -9.49 -9.15 9.03
CA ALA A 18 -10.94 -9.14 8.89
C ALA A 18 -11.38 -8.51 7.56
N LEU A 19 -10.80 -7.38 7.18
CA LEU A 19 -11.07 -6.68 5.92
C LEU A 19 -10.61 -7.51 4.71
N PHE A 20 -9.47 -8.20 4.81
CA PHE A 20 -9.00 -9.13 3.79
C PHE A 20 -10.02 -10.25 3.55
N THR A 21 -10.60 -10.82 4.61
CA THR A 21 -11.67 -11.83 4.47
C THR A 21 -12.86 -11.27 3.69
N GLY A 22 -13.30 -10.03 4.02
CA GLY A 22 -14.34 -9.34 3.27
C GLY A 22 -14.00 -9.14 1.79
N GLN A 23 -12.76 -8.72 1.50
CA GLN A 23 -12.27 -8.56 0.13
C GLN A 23 -12.41 -9.86 -0.68
N ILE A 24 -11.99 -11.00 -0.12
CA ILE A 24 -12.10 -12.30 -0.79
C ILE A 24 -13.55 -12.68 -1.07
N LEU A 25 -14.47 -12.46 -0.12
CA LEU A 25 -15.90 -12.73 -0.33
C LEU A 25 -16.46 -11.96 -1.54
N PHE A 26 -16.16 -10.66 -1.64
CA PHE A 26 -16.58 -9.86 -2.79
C PHE A 26 -15.87 -10.26 -4.09
N GLY A 27 -14.65 -10.78 -4.00
CA GLY A 27 -13.96 -11.39 -5.15
C GLY A 27 -14.66 -12.64 -5.66
N LEU A 28 -15.10 -13.53 -4.76
CA LEU A 28 -15.87 -14.73 -5.11
C LEU A 28 -17.25 -14.38 -5.69
N ILE A 29 -17.92 -13.35 -5.15
CA ILE A 29 -19.18 -12.83 -5.71
C ILE A 29 -18.97 -12.41 -7.17
N MET A 30 -17.96 -11.58 -7.44
CA MET A 30 -17.66 -11.16 -8.81
C MET A 30 -17.30 -12.35 -9.70
N GLY A 31 -16.49 -13.29 -9.21
CA GLY A 31 -16.14 -14.51 -9.95
C GLY A 31 -17.36 -15.30 -10.41
N LEU A 32 -18.40 -15.38 -9.58
CA LEU A 32 -19.67 -16.01 -9.96
C LEU A 32 -20.47 -15.15 -10.94
N GLN A 33 -20.48 -13.82 -10.77
CA GLN A 33 -21.14 -12.88 -11.70
C GLN A 33 -20.58 -12.95 -13.12
N TYR A 34 -19.33 -13.39 -13.33
CA TYR A 34 -18.78 -13.62 -14.67
C TYR A 34 -19.48 -14.76 -15.43
N VAL A 35 -19.95 -15.79 -14.73
CA VAL A 35 -20.57 -16.98 -15.34
C VAL A 35 -22.09 -17.03 -15.12
N VAL A 36 -22.61 -16.30 -14.14
CA VAL A 36 -24.03 -16.09 -13.86
C VAL A 36 -24.29 -14.59 -13.72
N GLY A 37 -24.50 -13.92 -14.86
CA GLY A 37 -24.49 -12.45 -14.99
C GLY A 37 -25.54 -11.67 -14.19
N ASP A 38 -26.61 -12.33 -13.77
CA ASP A 38 -27.69 -11.76 -12.96
C ASP A 38 -27.63 -12.15 -11.48
N PHE A 39 -26.60 -12.88 -11.06
CA PHE A 39 -26.40 -13.24 -9.66
C PHE A 39 -26.28 -12.00 -8.77
N LEU A 40 -27.17 -11.88 -7.78
CA LEU A 40 -27.38 -10.73 -6.87
C LEU A 40 -27.88 -9.43 -7.53
N PHE A 41 -28.21 -9.43 -8.82
CA PHE A 41 -28.83 -8.27 -9.47
C PHE A 41 -30.33 -8.17 -9.09
N PRO A 42 -30.89 -6.97 -8.82
CA PRO A 42 -30.26 -5.65 -8.85
C PRO A 42 -29.66 -5.21 -7.50
N THR A 43 -29.68 -6.04 -6.46
CA THR A 43 -29.30 -5.68 -5.09
C THR A 43 -27.82 -5.33 -4.95
N ILE A 44 -26.92 -6.13 -5.53
CA ILE A 44 -25.47 -5.87 -5.57
C ILE A 44 -24.99 -6.05 -7.01
N PRO A 45 -25.10 -5.02 -7.87
CA PRO A 45 -24.59 -5.08 -9.22
C PRO A 45 -23.06 -5.22 -9.23
N PHE A 46 -22.52 -5.75 -10.33
CA PHE A 46 -21.09 -6.05 -10.47
C PHE A 46 -20.16 -4.88 -10.13
N ASN A 47 -20.49 -3.67 -10.56
CA ASN A 47 -19.69 -2.48 -10.28
C ASN A 47 -19.63 -2.11 -8.79
N VAL A 48 -20.70 -2.37 -8.02
CA VAL A 48 -20.71 -2.19 -6.57
C VAL A 48 -19.84 -3.26 -5.89
N ALA A 49 -19.99 -4.52 -6.30
CA ALA A 49 -19.12 -5.60 -5.78
C ALA A 49 -17.64 -5.31 -6.07
N ARG A 50 -17.33 -4.79 -7.25
CA ARG A 50 -15.98 -4.39 -7.68
C ARG A 50 -15.37 -3.32 -6.80
N MET A 51 -16.04 -2.19 -6.60
CA MET A 51 -15.49 -1.11 -5.77
C MET A 51 -15.36 -1.52 -4.31
N VAL A 52 -16.25 -2.38 -3.78
CA VAL A 52 -16.07 -2.95 -2.44
C VAL A 52 -14.83 -3.84 -2.40
N HIS A 53 -14.65 -4.73 -3.36
CA HIS A 53 -13.49 -5.61 -3.44
C HIS A 53 -12.16 -4.83 -3.51
N THR A 54 -12.04 -3.90 -4.46
CA THR A 54 -10.79 -3.15 -4.69
C THR A 54 -10.49 -2.19 -3.55
N ASN A 55 -11.52 -1.59 -2.93
CA ASN A 55 -11.28 -0.59 -1.88
C ASN A 55 -10.99 -1.29 -0.55
N LEU A 56 -11.59 -2.45 -0.28
CA LEU A 56 -11.17 -3.30 0.83
C LEU A 56 -9.71 -3.74 0.67
N LEU A 57 -9.27 -4.11 -0.55
CA LEU A 57 -7.87 -4.47 -0.83
C LEU A 57 -6.90 -3.38 -0.39
N ILE A 58 -7.12 -2.15 -0.86
CA ILE A 58 -6.27 -1.00 -0.52
C ILE A 58 -6.32 -0.72 0.97
N VAL A 59 -7.52 -0.67 1.57
CA VAL A 59 -7.68 -0.30 2.97
C VAL A 59 -7.04 -1.34 3.90
N TRP A 60 -7.21 -2.64 3.66
CA TRP A 60 -6.60 -3.64 4.53
C TRP A 60 -5.07 -3.62 4.45
N LEU A 61 -4.50 -3.35 3.27
CA LEU A 61 -3.06 -3.16 3.11
C LEU A 61 -2.57 -1.92 3.87
N LEU A 62 -3.30 -0.80 3.82
CA LEU A 62 -2.98 0.40 4.60
C LEU A 62 -3.02 0.12 6.11
N PHE A 63 -4.01 -0.64 6.61
CA PHE A 63 -4.01 -1.11 8.00
C PHE A 63 -2.77 -1.97 8.30
N GLY A 64 -2.39 -2.86 7.38
CA GLY A 64 -1.17 -3.67 7.47
C GLY A 64 0.09 -2.82 7.57
N PHE A 65 0.26 -1.82 6.71
CA PHE A 65 1.40 -0.90 6.72
C PHE A 65 1.45 -0.07 8.01
N MET A 66 0.32 0.46 8.46
CA MET A 66 0.25 1.22 9.71
C MET A 66 0.60 0.34 10.91
N GLY A 67 0.05 -0.87 11.00
CA GLY A 67 0.39 -1.84 12.04
C GLY A 67 1.88 -2.20 12.04
N ALA A 68 2.43 -2.48 10.85
CA ALA A 68 3.85 -2.81 10.70
C ALA A 68 4.76 -1.66 11.11
N ALA A 69 4.44 -0.42 10.71
CA ALA A 69 5.20 0.76 11.10
C ALA A 69 5.09 1.05 12.61
N TYR A 70 3.90 0.91 13.21
CA TYR A 70 3.73 1.06 14.67
C TYR A 70 4.46 0.00 15.48
N TYR A 71 4.66 -1.19 14.92
CA TYR A 71 5.48 -2.22 15.55
C TYR A 71 6.98 -1.91 15.38
N MET A 72 7.40 -1.60 14.15
CA MET A 72 8.81 -1.50 13.78
C MET A 72 9.47 -0.20 14.25
N ILE A 73 8.82 0.96 14.05
CA ILE A 73 9.45 2.27 14.28
C ILE A 73 9.91 2.48 15.73
N PRO A 74 9.13 2.15 16.78
CA PRO A 74 9.62 2.27 18.16
C PRO A 74 10.90 1.48 18.41
N GLU A 75 11.00 0.28 17.84
CA GLU A 75 12.16 -0.60 17.99
C GLU A 75 13.37 -0.10 17.20
N GLU A 76 13.17 0.39 15.99
CA GLU A 76 14.22 0.99 15.15
C GLU A 76 14.74 2.31 15.74
N CYS A 77 13.86 3.07 16.39
CA CYS A 77 14.20 4.34 17.03
C CYS A 77 14.70 4.18 18.46
N GLU A 78 14.70 2.96 19.00
CA GLU A 78 15.09 2.63 20.36
C GLU A 78 14.33 3.46 21.43
N THR A 79 13.07 3.80 21.15
CA THR A 79 12.25 4.66 22.02
C THR A 79 10.76 4.31 21.91
N GLU A 80 9.99 4.60 22.95
CA GLU A 80 8.52 4.43 22.90
C GLU A 80 7.90 5.34 21.83
N LEU A 81 6.82 4.86 21.21
CA LEU A 81 6.04 5.63 20.24
C LEU A 81 5.60 6.96 20.86
N PHE A 82 5.68 8.05 20.08
CA PHE A 82 5.33 9.39 20.52
C PHE A 82 3.94 9.48 21.16
N SER A 83 2.92 8.88 20.54
CA SER A 83 1.56 8.86 21.11
C SER A 83 0.79 7.57 20.80
N PRO A 84 0.73 6.61 21.75
CA PRO A 84 -0.13 5.43 21.64
C PRO A 84 -1.62 5.79 21.57
N LYS A 85 -2.04 6.86 22.25
CA LYS A 85 -3.43 7.34 22.22
C LYS A 85 -3.84 7.82 20.83
N LEU A 86 -2.94 8.55 20.14
CA LEU A 86 -3.19 9.01 18.78
C LEU A 86 -3.32 7.83 17.81
N ALA A 87 -2.45 6.81 17.94
CA ALA A 87 -2.55 5.59 17.15
C ALA A 87 -3.93 4.92 17.33
N LEU A 88 -4.37 4.69 18.57
CA LEU A 88 -5.67 4.05 18.82
C LEU A 88 -6.87 4.91 18.39
N ALA A 89 -6.78 6.24 18.52
CA ALA A 89 -7.84 7.13 18.05
C ALA A 89 -7.96 7.08 16.51
N MET A 90 -6.82 7.19 15.81
CA MET A 90 -6.79 7.12 14.34
C MET A 90 -7.19 5.74 13.82
N PHE A 91 -6.87 4.65 14.54
CA PHE A 91 -7.36 3.31 14.23
C PHE A 91 -8.89 3.28 14.13
N TRP A 92 -9.59 3.75 15.16
CA TRP A 92 -11.05 3.72 15.18
C TRP A 92 -11.66 4.66 14.15
N ILE A 93 -11.12 5.87 14.00
CA ILE A 93 -11.60 6.83 12.99
C ILE A 93 -11.46 6.23 11.60
N PHE A 94 -10.31 5.63 11.28
CA PHE A 94 -10.09 5.04 9.95
C PHE A 94 -11.00 3.83 9.71
N LEU A 95 -11.14 2.95 10.70
CA LEU A 95 -11.97 1.75 10.59
C LEU A 95 -13.44 2.10 10.39
N VAL A 96 -13.96 3.04 11.19
CA VAL A 96 -15.36 3.50 11.09
C VAL A 96 -15.58 4.22 9.76
N ALA A 97 -14.68 5.10 9.34
CA ALA A 97 -14.80 5.80 8.04
C ALA A 97 -14.79 4.82 6.85
N GLY A 98 -13.91 3.82 6.89
CA GLY A 98 -13.86 2.75 5.88
C GLY A 98 -15.16 1.94 5.86
N ALA A 99 -15.62 1.47 7.02
CA ALA A 99 -16.87 0.73 7.14
C ALA A 99 -18.08 1.53 6.63
N LEU A 100 -18.20 2.80 7.02
CA LEU A 100 -19.28 3.68 6.55
C LEU A 100 -19.25 3.89 5.04
N THR A 101 -18.06 3.95 4.44
CA THR A 101 -17.91 4.09 2.98
C THR A 101 -18.36 2.81 2.26
N ILE A 102 -17.98 1.63 2.76
CA ILE A 102 -18.46 0.34 2.22
C ILE A 102 -19.98 0.19 2.38
N VAL A 103 -20.53 0.56 3.55
CA VAL A 103 -21.99 0.60 3.74
C VAL A 103 -22.64 1.56 2.76
N GLY A 104 -22.06 2.74 2.54
CA GLY A 104 -22.53 3.70 1.53
C GLY A 104 -22.62 3.09 0.13
N TYR A 105 -21.59 2.37 -0.31
CA TYR A 105 -21.60 1.68 -1.60
C TYR A 105 -22.72 0.63 -1.72
N LEU A 106 -22.97 -0.11 -0.64
CA LEU A 106 -23.91 -1.24 -0.63
C LEU A 106 -25.37 -0.82 -0.43
N THR A 107 -25.62 0.35 0.15
CA THR A 107 -26.97 0.75 0.60
C THR A 107 -27.55 1.94 -0.14
N VAL A 108 -26.72 2.71 -0.85
CA VAL A 108 -27.15 3.91 -1.55
C VAL A 108 -26.73 3.83 -3.02
N PRO A 109 -27.63 4.07 -3.99
CA PRO A 109 -27.24 4.17 -5.40
C PRO A 109 -26.09 5.16 -5.57
N TYR A 110 -25.05 4.77 -6.32
CA TYR A 110 -23.76 5.48 -6.31
C TYR A 110 -23.85 6.96 -6.72
N ALA A 111 -24.73 7.30 -7.67
CA ALA A 111 -24.99 8.69 -8.05
C ALA A 111 -25.66 9.51 -6.91
N THR A 112 -26.58 8.89 -6.17
CA THR A 112 -27.19 9.49 -4.98
C THR A 112 -26.14 9.66 -3.87
N LEU A 113 -25.27 8.68 -3.66
CA LEU A 113 -24.16 8.77 -2.71
C LEU A 113 -23.23 9.95 -3.07
N ALA A 114 -22.91 10.12 -4.35
CA ALA A 114 -22.09 11.24 -4.83
C ALA A 114 -22.72 12.60 -4.51
N LYS A 115 -24.03 12.76 -4.77
CA LYS A 115 -24.77 13.98 -4.45
C LYS A 115 -24.81 14.24 -2.93
N LEU A 116 -25.07 13.20 -2.13
CA LEU A 116 -25.16 13.30 -0.67
C LEU A 116 -23.84 13.68 0.00
N THR A 117 -22.71 13.37 -0.64
CA THR A 117 -21.38 13.51 -0.03
C THR A 117 -20.55 14.65 -0.63
N GLY A 118 -21.21 15.55 -1.36
CA GLY A 118 -20.59 16.79 -1.84
C GLY A 118 -19.69 16.61 -3.06
N ASN A 119 -19.92 15.58 -3.90
CA ASN A 119 -19.16 15.42 -5.14
C ASN A 119 -19.40 16.58 -6.14
N ASP A 120 -20.47 17.35 -5.97
CA ASP A 120 -20.73 18.58 -6.75
C ASP A 120 -19.82 19.75 -6.35
N ILE A 121 -19.19 19.71 -5.16
CA ILE A 121 -18.25 20.74 -4.68
C ILE A 121 -16.87 20.51 -5.29
N LEU A 122 -16.36 19.28 -5.17
CA LEU A 122 -15.14 18.84 -5.82
C LEU A 122 -15.34 17.40 -6.28
N ALA A 123 -15.47 17.22 -7.59
CA ALA A 123 -15.72 15.93 -8.20
C ALA A 123 -14.47 15.05 -8.09
N THR A 124 -14.50 14.05 -7.21
CA THR A 124 -13.38 13.10 -7.04
C THR A 124 -13.81 11.64 -7.11
N MET A 125 -15.11 11.35 -7.13
CA MET A 125 -15.65 10.00 -7.18
C MET A 125 -15.74 9.45 -8.61
N GLY A 126 -15.81 8.13 -8.74
CA GLY A 126 -16.11 7.46 -10.02
C GLY A 126 -14.89 7.22 -10.91
N ARG A 127 -13.69 7.38 -10.34
CA ARG A 127 -12.43 6.94 -10.93
C ARG A 127 -12.03 5.65 -10.22
N GLU A 128 -11.54 4.67 -10.97
CA GLU A 128 -11.16 3.36 -10.43
C GLU A 128 -10.16 3.49 -9.27
N PHE A 129 -10.36 2.70 -8.20
CA PHE A 129 -9.63 2.76 -6.92
C PHE A 129 -9.83 4.05 -6.10
N LEU A 130 -10.57 5.03 -6.63
CA LEU A 130 -10.84 6.34 -6.06
C LEU A 130 -12.35 6.62 -5.94
N GLU A 131 -13.15 5.58 -5.75
CA GLU A 131 -14.62 5.63 -5.70
C GLU A 131 -15.15 6.27 -4.42
N GLN A 132 -14.34 6.36 -3.36
CA GLN A 132 -14.75 6.89 -2.07
C GLN A 132 -15.17 8.36 -2.13
N PRO A 133 -16.19 8.76 -1.36
CA PRO A 133 -16.60 10.16 -1.23
C PRO A 133 -15.47 11.15 -0.95
N LEU A 134 -15.68 12.41 -1.34
CA LEU A 134 -14.75 13.50 -1.06
C LEU A 134 -14.41 13.59 0.44
N LEU A 135 -15.43 13.55 1.30
CA LEU A 135 -15.26 13.59 2.75
C LEU A 135 -14.43 12.39 3.26
N THR A 136 -14.62 11.21 2.68
CA THR A 136 -13.82 10.03 3.01
C THR A 136 -12.36 10.23 2.59
N LYS A 137 -12.07 10.76 1.39
CA LYS A 137 -10.70 11.07 0.96
C LYS A 137 -10.02 12.05 1.92
N ILE A 138 -10.72 13.11 2.34
CA ILE A 138 -10.21 14.07 3.32
C ILE A 138 -9.92 13.37 4.66
N GLY A 139 -10.84 12.53 5.13
CA GLY A 139 -10.63 11.72 6.34
C GLY A 139 -9.40 10.82 6.26
N ILE A 140 -9.17 10.16 5.12
CA ILE A 140 -7.98 9.34 4.86
C ILE A 140 -6.70 10.19 4.96
N VAL A 141 -6.69 11.39 4.36
CA VAL A 141 -5.54 12.32 4.46
C VAL A 141 -5.27 12.71 5.91
N ILE A 142 -6.32 13.05 6.68
CA ILE A 142 -6.16 13.41 8.10
C ILE A 142 -5.58 12.25 8.91
N VAL A 143 -6.09 11.03 8.71
CA VAL A 143 -5.57 9.81 9.36
C VAL A 143 -4.11 9.59 8.98
N ALA A 144 -3.78 9.69 7.70
CA ALA A 144 -2.41 9.50 7.19
C ALA A 144 -1.45 10.53 7.79
N LEU A 145 -1.82 11.82 7.82
CA LEU A 145 -0.99 12.88 8.40
C LEU A 145 -0.80 12.71 9.91
N ALA A 146 -1.84 12.33 10.65
CA ALA A 146 -1.74 12.06 12.08
C ALA A 146 -0.85 10.84 12.37
N PHE A 147 -0.98 9.79 11.55
CA PHE A 147 -0.12 8.61 11.58
C PHE A 147 1.35 8.98 11.31
N LEU A 148 1.61 9.71 10.23
CA LEU A 148 2.95 10.16 9.83
C LEU A 148 3.58 11.11 10.86
N PHE A 149 2.79 12.00 11.45
CA PHE A 149 3.23 12.85 12.54
C PHE A 149 3.68 12.00 13.74
N ASN A 150 2.89 11.02 14.14
CA ASN A 150 3.22 10.13 15.26
C ASN A 150 4.55 9.39 15.03
N LEU A 151 4.76 8.84 13.83
CA LEU A 151 6.01 8.16 13.48
C LEU A 151 7.19 9.12 13.35
N THR A 152 6.98 10.27 12.71
CA THR A 152 8.02 11.30 12.53
C THR A 152 8.52 11.80 13.88
N MET A 153 7.62 12.11 14.81
CA MET A 153 8.02 12.57 16.16
C MET A 153 8.77 11.48 16.94
N THR A 154 8.40 10.21 16.75
CA THR A 154 9.13 9.06 17.33
C THR A 154 10.55 8.99 16.78
N MET A 155 10.71 9.10 15.45
CA MET A 155 12.01 9.03 14.77
C MET A 155 12.90 10.25 15.01
N LEU A 156 12.32 11.44 15.18
CA LEU A 156 13.07 12.64 15.53
C LEU A 156 13.71 12.52 16.91
N LYS A 157 12.99 11.96 17.89
CA LYS A 157 13.47 11.73 19.26
C LYS A 157 14.48 10.59 19.37
N GLY A 158 14.35 9.56 18.53
CA GLY A 158 15.13 8.33 18.64
C GLY A 158 16.26 8.18 17.61
N ARG A 159 16.83 6.98 17.61
CA ARG A 159 17.82 6.53 16.64
C ARG A 159 17.25 6.56 15.22
N LYS A 160 18.07 6.92 14.24
CA LYS A 160 17.73 6.89 12.81
C LYS A 160 18.50 5.75 12.17
N THR A 161 17.79 4.85 11.51
CA THR A 161 18.35 3.72 10.76
C THR A 161 17.96 3.86 9.30
N SER A 162 18.72 3.23 8.40
CA SER A 162 18.38 3.26 6.97
C SER A 162 17.01 2.63 6.71
N ILE A 163 16.68 1.53 7.40
CA ILE A 163 15.36 0.89 7.32
C ILE A 163 14.24 1.85 7.74
N GLY A 164 14.40 2.51 8.90
CA GLY A 164 13.40 3.46 9.40
C GLY A 164 13.21 4.65 8.45
N LEU A 165 14.31 5.19 7.91
CA LEU A 165 14.25 6.30 6.95
C LEU A 165 13.60 5.91 5.62
N VAL A 166 13.94 4.74 5.07
CA VAL A 166 13.34 4.24 3.82
C VAL A 166 11.85 3.95 4.00
N LEU A 167 11.44 3.35 5.12
CA LEU A 167 10.02 3.19 5.44
C LEU A 167 9.32 4.56 5.47
N MET A 168 9.88 5.53 6.19
CA MET A 168 9.28 6.85 6.32
C MET A 168 9.19 7.57 4.97
N LEU A 169 10.19 7.42 4.10
CA LEU A 169 10.15 7.94 2.73
C LEU A 169 8.99 7.32 1.94
N GLY A 170 8.84 6.00 1.98
CA GLY A 170 7.73 5.30 1.33
C GLY A 170 6.36 5.72 1.87
N LEU A 171 6.21 5.84 3.20
CA LEU A 171 4.95 6.23 3.83
C LEU A 171 4.57 7.70 3.56
N TRP A 172 5.54 8.62 3.58
CA TRP A 172 5.30 10.02 3.18
C TRP A 172 4.98 10.11 1.69
N GLY A 173 5.73 9.41 0.84
CA GLY A 173 5.47 9.33 -0.59
C GLY A 173 4.06 8.82 -0.90
N LEU A 174 3.62 7.77 -0.19
CA LEU A 174 2.25 7.24 -0.30
C LEU A 174 1.22 8.32 -0.01
N ALA A 175 1.34 9.03 1.12
CA ALA A 175 0.38 10.07 1.48
C ALA A 175 0.39 11.27 0.52
N LEU A 176 1.56 11.68 0.03
CA LEU A 176 1.70 12.79 -0.91
C LEU A 176 1.12 12.45 -2.28
N LEU A 177 1.42 11.26 -2.81
CA LEU A 177 0.87 10.81 -4.10
C LEU A 177 -0.66 10.64 -4.03
N PHE A 178 -1.23 10.30 -2.87
CA PHE A 178 -2.68 10.27 -2.68
C PHE A 178 -3.35 11.62 -2.97
N LEU A 179 -2.64 12.74 -2.81
CA LEU A 179 -3.22 14.07 -3.03
C LEU A 179 -3.62 14.28 -4.50
N PHE A 180 -3.03 13.55 -5.45
CA PHE A 180 -3.47 13.54 -6.85
C PHE A 180 -4.88 12.94 -7.03
N SER A 181 -5.42 12.23 -6.05
CA SER A 181 -6.82 11.77 -6.07
C SER A 181 -7.84 12.92 -6.00
N PHE A 182 -7.44 14.09 -5.51
CA PHE A 182 -8.26 15.31 -5.50
C PHE A 182 -8.17 16.09 -6.81
N TYR A 183 -7.20 15.78 -7.67
CA TYR A 183 -7.07 16.38 -8.98
C TYR A 183 -7.85 15.54 -10.00
N ASN A 184 -8.96 16.11 -10.50
CA ASN A 184 -9.82 15.49 -11.50
C ASN A 184 -9.99 16.41 -12.71
N PRO A 185 -9.04 16.38 -13.67
CA PRO A 185 -9.10 17.17 -14.89
C PRO A 185 -10.31 16.85 -15.77
N HIS A 186 -10.84 17.86 -16.46
CA HIS A 186 -11.87 17.66 -17.48
C HIS A 186 -11.35 16.95 -18.74
N ASN A 187 -10.05 17.11 -19.05
CA ASN A 187 -9.43 16.41 -20.16
C ASN A 187 -9.13 14.96 -19.75
N LEU A 188 -9.72 13.99 -20.47
CA LEU A 188 -9.60 12.57 -20.14
C LEU A 188 -8.15 12.05 -20.16
N VAL A 189 -7.34 12.50 -21.11
CA VAL A 189 -5.92 12.11 -21.18
C VAL A 189 -5.18 12.59 -19.94
N LEU A 190 -5.44 13.84 -19.53
CA LEU A 190 -4.81 14.45 -18.35
C LEU A 190 -5.31 13.80 -17.04
N ASP A 191 -6.60 13.46 -16.95
CA ASP A 191 -7.13 12.67 -15.83
C ASP A 191 -6.39 11.34 -15.69
N LYS A 192 -6.31 10.57 -16.78
CA LYS A 192 -5.64 9.26 -16.78
C LYS A 192 -4.15 9.38 -16.45
N PHE A 193 -3.48 10.41 -16.97
CA PHE A 193 -2.07 10.67 -16.67
C PHE A 193 -1.82 10.81 -15.16
N PHE A 194 -2.56 11.69 -14.47
CA PHE A 194 -2.38 11.88 -13.02
C PHE A 194 -3.05 10.82 -12.15
N TRP A 195 -4.00 10.06 -12.70
CA TRP A 195 -4.54 8.88 -12.04
C TRP A 195 -3.44 7.83 -11.81
N TRP A 196 -2.57 7.60 -12.79
CA TRP A 196 -1.42 6.69 -12.66
C TRP A 196 -0.36 7.16 -11.67
N TRP A 197 -0.30 8.46 -11.35
CA TRP A 197 0.57 8.94 -10.28
C TRP A 197 0.09 8.49 -8.90
N VAL A 198 -1.21 8.19 -8.74
CA VAL A 198 -1.68 7.52 -7.54
C VAL A 198 -1.40 6.03 -7.64
N VAL A 199 -1.88 5.38 -8.70
CA VAL A 199 -1.89 3.91 -8.76
C VAL A 199 -0.49 3.33 -8.94
N HIS A 200 0.18 3.65 -10.04
CA HIS A 200 1.47 3.06 -10.39
C HIS A 200 2.59 3.55 -9.46
N LEU A 201 2.73 4.86 -9.26
CA LEU A 201 3.79 5.37 -8.36
C LEU A 201 3.57 4.96 -6.89
N TRP A 202 2.35 4.52 -6.52
CA TRP A 202 2.17 3.71 -5.31
C TRP A 202 2.77 2.32 -5.46
N VAL A 203 2.16 1.45 -6.27
CA VAL A 203 2.46 0.01 -6.24
C VAL A 203 3.84 -0.36 -6.78
N GLU A 204 4.34 0.37 -7.78
CA GLU A 204 5.62 0.18 -8.49
C GLU A 204 6.62 1.30 -8.11
N GLY A 205 6.48 1.83 -6.89
CA GLY A 205 7.31 2.92 -6.40
C GLY A 205 7.34 2.97 -4.88
N VAL A 206 6.52 3.82 -4.28
CA VAL A 206 6.63 4.10 -2.84
C VAL A 206 6.18 2.92 -1.95
N TRP A 207 5.33 2.01 -2.45
CA TRP A 207 4.98 0.77 -1.73
C TRP A 207 6.13 -0.24 -1.75
N GLU A 208 6.95 -0.27 -2.79
CA GLU A 208 8.15 -1.11 -2.82
C GLU A 208 9.19 -0.65 -1.78
N LEU A 209 9.30 0.66 -1.52
CA LEU A 209 10.11 1.17 -0.41
C LEU A 209 9.59 0.66 0.95
N ILE A 210 8.27 0.66 1.14
CA ILE A 210 7.64 0.12 2.36
C ILE A 210 7.93 -1.38 2.47
N LEU A 211 7.65 -2.15 1.41
CA LEU A 211 7.89 -3.59 1.37
C LEU A 211 9.35 -3.94 1.64
N GLY A 212 10.28 -3.26 0.96
CA GLY A 212 11.72 -3.46 1.13
C GLY A 212 12.17 -3.21 2.56
N ALA A 213 11.72 -2.11 3.17
CA ALA A 213 12.05 -1.78 4.56
C ALA A 213 11.47 -2.82 5.54
N LEU A 214 10.22 -3.23 5.36
CA LEU A 214 9.59 -4.26 6.20
C LEU A 214 10.29 -5.61 6.07
N LEU A 215 10.62 -6.03 4.84
CA LEU A 215 11.35 -7.26 4.58
C LEU A 215 12.76 -7.22 5.19
N ALA A 216 13.48 -6.12 5.01
CA ALA A 216 14.80 -5.90 5.61
C ALA A 216 14.75 -6.03 7.13
N PHE A 217 13.76 -5.41 7.78
CA PHE A 217 13.56 -5.53 9.22
C PHE A 217 13.28 -6.97 9.64
N VAL A 218 12.35 -7.65 8.98
CA VAL A 218 12.04 -9.06 9.27
C VAL A 218 13.29 -9.92 9.12
N LEU A 219 14.08 -9.74 8.06
CA LEU A 219 15.31 -10.50 7.83
C LEU A 219 16.34 -10.27 8.94
N ILE A 220 16.56 -9.04 9.41
CA ILE A 220 17.39 -8.79 10.61
C ILE A 220 16.88 -9.61 11.80
N LYS A 221 15.56 -9.57 12.03
CA LYS A 221 14.93 -10.20 13.18
C LYS A 221 14.83 -11.72 13.12
N VAL A 222 14.88 -12.35 11.95
CA VAL A 222 14.83 -13.83 11.85
C VAL A 222 16.16 -14.48 11.50
N THR A 223 17.09 -13.78 10.87
CA THR A 223 18.35 -14.38 10.39
C THR A 223 19.55 -14.10 11.30
N GLY A 224 19.57 -12.94 11.98
CA GLY A 224 20.75 -12.46 12.71
C GLY A 224 21.95 -12.11 11.82
N VAL A 225 21.73 -11.93 10.50
CA VAL A 225 22.75 -11.38 9.60
C VAL A 225 23.03 -9.91 9.97
N ASP A 226 24.27 -9.47 9.73
CA ASP A 226 24.70 -8.10 10.02
C ASP A 226 23.82 -7.07 9.33
N ARG A 227 23.32 -6.13 10.13
CA ARG A 227 22.43 -5.05 9.70
C ARG A 227 23.00 -4.25 8.53
N GLU A 228 24.30 -3.98 8.55
CA GLU A 228 24.99 -3.23 7.50
C GLU A 228 24.86 -3.90 6.13
N VAL A 229 24.91 -5.23 6.06
CA VAL A 229 24.75 -5.97 4.80
C VAL A 229 23.32 -5.83 4.30
N ILE A 230 22.34 -5.99 5.17
CA ILE A 230 20.91 -5.88 4.85
C ILE A 230 20.57 -4.46 4.36
N GLU A 231 21.06 -3.43 5.03
CA GLU A 231 20.81 -2.04 4.64
C GLU A 231 21.46 -1.68 3.29
N LYS A 232 22.65 -2.21 2.98
CA LYS A 232 23.26 -2.06 1.65
C LYS A 232 22.39 -2.66 0.54
N TRP A 233 21.87 -3.87 0.75
CA TRP A 233 20.94 -4.50 -0.19
C TRP A 233 19.64 -3.70 -0.33
N LEU A 234 19.09 -3.20 0.78
CA LEU A 234 17.90 -2.35 0.77
C LEU A 234 18.09 -1.12 -0.12
N TYR A 235 19.22 -0.41 0.03
CA TYR A 235 19.52 0.75 -0.81
C TYR A 235 19.61 0.40 -2.30
N VAL A 236 20.24 -0.73 -2.65
CA VAL A 236 20.31 -1.19 -4.05
C VAL A 236 18.91 -1.44 -4.59
N ILE A 237 18.07 -2.18 -3.86
CA ILE A 237 16.71 -2.53 -4.29
C ILE A 237 15.88 -1.27 -4.52
N ILE A 238 15.79 -0.36 -3.55
CA ILE A 238 14.97 0.86 -3.70
C ILE A 238 15.50 1.81 -4.78
N THR A 239 16.81 1.82 -5.02
CA THR A 239 17.40 2.63 -6.09
C THR A 239 16.97 2.08 -7.45
N LEU A 240 17.00 0.75 -7.62
CA LEU A 240 16.52 0.10 -8.83
C LEU A 240 15.03 0.38 -9.03
N THR A 241 14.20 0.15 -8.01
CA THR A 241 12.76 0.49 -8.02
C THR A 241 12.51 1.90 -8.53
N LEU A 242 13.16 2.92 -7.97
CA LEU A 242 12.88 4.32 -8.34
C LEU A 242 13.42 4.68 -9.72
N ILE A 243 14.59 4.15 -10.11
CA ILE A 243 15.16 4.38 -11.44
C ILE A 243 14.25 3.80 -12.51
N THR A 244 13.68 2.62 -12.28
CA THR A 244 12.84 1.93 -13.26
C THR A 244 11.40 2.45 -13.21
N GLY A 245 10.73 2.42 -12.06
CA GLY A 245 9.29 2.69 -11.94
C GLY A 245 8.87 4.15 -12.18
N ILE A 246 9.71 5.15 -11.86
CA ILE A 246 9.31 6.56 -12.04
C ILE A 246 9.04 6.89 -13.52
N ILE A 247 9.94 6.47 -14.41
CA ILE A 247 9.74 6.64 -15.87
C ILE A 247 8.91 5.48 -16.43
N GLY A 248 9.02 4.30 -15.81
CA GLY A 248 8.26 3.10 -16.13
C GLY A 248 6.75 3.28 -16.08
N THR A 249 6.26 4.25 -15.31
CA THR A 249 4.85 4.74 -15.36
C THR A 249 4.37 4.99 -16.80
N GLY A 250 5.29 5.34 -17.70
CA GLY A 250 5.06 5.50 -19.13
C GLY A 250 4.41 4.31 -19.83
N HIS A 251 4.51 3.09 -19.30
CA HIS A 251 3.83 1.92 -19.88
C HIS A 251 2.31 1.98 -19.79
N HIS A 252 1.79 2.85 -18.93
CA HIS A 252 0.38 3.15 -18.85
C HIS A 252 -0.05 4.30 -19.76
N TYR A 253 0.90 4.97 -20.40
CA TYR A 253 0.66 6.13 -21.25
C TYR A 253 0.55 5.77 -22.74
N PHE A 254 0.87 4.52 -23.11
CA PHE A 254 0.90 4.07 -24.51
C PHE A 254 -0.36 4.42 -25.31
N TRP A 255 -1.54 4.26 -24.69
CA TRP A 255 -2.82 4.30 -25.40
C TRP A 255 -3.84 5.29 -24.82
N ILE A 256 -3.45 6.11 -23.83
CA ILE A 256 -4.37 7.09 -23.22
C ILE A 256 -4.41 8.42 -23.99
N GLY A 257 -3.59 8.59 -25.03
CA GLY A 257 -3.54 9.80 -25.86
C GLY A 257 -2.36 10.74 -25.58
N THR A 258 -1.31 10.28 -24.88
CA THR A 258 -0.07 11.06 -24.72
C THR A 258 0.83 10.98 -25.97
N PRO A 259 1.86 11.84 -26.10
CA PRO A 259 2.79 11.77 -27.23
C PRO A 259 3.52 10.42 -27.36
N GLU A 260 3.89 10.08 -28.60
CA GLU A 260 4.50 8.80 -28.98
C GLU A 260 5.81 8.47 -28.25
N TYR A 261 6.57 9.47 -27.80
CA TYR A 261 7.81 9.23 -27.07
C TYR A 261 7.60 8.40 -25.79
N TRP A 262 6.40 8.40 -25.21
CA TRP A 262 6.08 7.57 -24.06
C TRP A 262 6.06 6.08 -24.36
N GLN A 263 5.84 5.67 -25.61
CA GLN A 263 5.98 4.26 -25.99
C GLN A 263 7.43 3.81 -25.83
N TRP A 264 8.40 4.64 -26.22
CA TRP A 264 9.82 4.35 -26.03
C TRP A 264 10.24 4.37 -24.56
N TRP A 265 9.96 5.48 -23.86
CA TRP A 265 10.35 5.61 -22.45
C TRP A 265 9.66 4.60 -21.54
N GLY A 266 8.34 4.43 -21.71
CA GLY A 266 7.56 3.46 -20.97
C GLY A 266 8.05 2.05 -21.18
N SER A 267 8.28 1.63 -22.43
CA SER A 267 8.75 0.26 -22.72
C SER A 267 10.14 -0.02 -22.15
N ILE A 268 11.09 0.92 -22.30
CA ILE A 268 12.48 0.71 -21.84
C ILE A 268 12.55 0.61 -20.32
N PHE A 269 11.86 1.50 -19.61
CA PHE A 269 11.98 1.58 -18.15
C PHE A 269 11.12 0.52 -17.45
N SER A 270 9.91 0.22 -17.93
CA SER A 270 9.08 -0.86 -17.38
C SER A 270 9.70 -2.24 -17.60
N ALA A 271 10.38 -2.47 -18.72
CA ALA A 271 11.12 -3.72 -18.96
C ALA A 271 12.25 -3.98 -17.94
N LEU A 272 12.67 -2.96 -17.18
CA LEU A 272 13.68 -3.06 -16.13
C LEU A 272 13.06 -3.21 -14.72
N GLU A 273 11.77 -2.94 -14.56
CA GLU A 273 11.05 -3.09 -13.27
C GLU A 273 11.07 -4.51 -12.67
N PRO A 274 11.24 -5.61 -13.43
CA PRO A 274 11.45 -6.93 -12.83
C PRO A 274 12.74 -7.05 -12.00
N ILE A 275 13.75 -6.22 -12.26
CA ILE A 275 15.08 -6.30 -11.62
C ILE A 275 15.01 -6.12 -10.09
N PRO A 276 14.37 -5.08 -9.52
CA PRO A 276 14.24 -4.93 -8.07
C PRO A 276 13.53 -6.12 -7.40
N PHE A 277 12.49 -6.70 -8.02
CA PHE A 277 11.80 -7.88 -7.47
C PHE A 277 12.68 -9.14 -7.51
N PHE A 278 13.44 -9.34 -8.59
CA PHE A 278 14.42 -10.42 -8.66
C PHE A 278 15.50 -10.24 -7.60
N ALA A 279 16.03 -9.01 -7.44
CA ALA A 279 16.99 -8.67 -6.41
C ALA A 279 16.43 -8.93 -5.01
N MET A 280 15.15 -8.63 -4.76
CA MET A 280 14.47 -8.91 -3.48
C MET A 280 14.38 -10.42 -3.20
N THR A 281 14.12 -11.24 -4.22
CA THR A 281 14.12 -12.70 -4.11
C THR A 281 15.51 -13.22 -3.74
N VAL A 282 16.53 -12.82 -4.52
CA VAL A 282 17.92 -13.20 -4.27
C VAL A 282 18.38 -12.74 -2.88
N PHE A 283 17.99 -11.53 -2.48
CA PHE A 283 18.26 -10.97 -1.16
C PHE A 283 17.66 -11.83 -0.04
N ALA A 284 16.35 -12.12 -0.08
CA ALA A 284 15.68 -12.90 0.95
C ALA A 284 16.31 -14.30 1.11
N PHE A 285 16.55 -15.00 0.00
CA PHE A 285 17.16 -16.32 0.02
C PHE A 285 18.59 -16.29 0.56
N ASN A 286 19.42 -15.35 0.11
CA ASN A 286 20.79 -15.24 0.59
C ASN A 286 20.87 -14.92 2.09
N MET A 287 20.03 -14.02 2.60
CA MET A 287 20.01 -13.68 4.02
C MET A 287 19.57 -14.86 4.88
N VAL A 288 18.56 -15.62 4.44
CA VAL A 288 18.09 -16.81 5.17
C VAL A 288 19.11 -17.95 5.12
N ASN A 289 19.80 -18.15 4.00
CA ASN A 289 20.83 -19.18 3.87
C ASN A 289 22.08 -18.86 4.70
N ARG A 290 22.40 -17.59 4.89
CA ARG A 290 23.53 -17.12 5.72
C ARG A 290 23.13 -16.82 7.17
N ARG A 291 21.97 -17.32 7.64
CA ARG A 291 21.49 -17.05 8.98
C ARG A 291 22.50 -17.49 10.03
N ARG A 292 22.73 -16.64 11.03
CA ARG A 292 23.64 -16.90 12.17
C ARG A 292 22.92 -17.45 13.39
N ARG A 293 21.59 -17.55 13.33
CA ARG A 293 20.75 -18.13 14.39
C ARG A 293 19.56 -18.85 13.80
N ASP A 294 19.06 -19.83 14.54
CA ASP A 294 17.76 -20.42 14.28
C ASP A 294 16.67 -19.67 15.05
N HIS A 295 15.74 -19.09 14.31
CA HIS A 295 14.58 -18.41 14.88
C HIS A 295 13.42 -19.41 15.10
N PRO A 296 12.72 -19.37 16.26
CA PRO A 296 11.67 -20.34 16.57
C PRO A 296 10.44 -20.20 15.66
N ASN A 297 10.14 -18.98 15.18
CA ASN A 297 9.05 -18.75 14.23
C ASN A 297 9.50 -19.03 12.79
N LYS A 298 9.35 -20.28 12.35
CA LYS A 298 9.66 -20.71 10.98
C LYS A 298 8.68 -20.15 9.94
N ALA A 299 7.43 -19.88 10.34
CA ALA A 299 6.43 -19.29 9.44
C ALA A 299 6.85 -17.90 8.96
N ALA A 300 7.40 -17.06 9.85
CA ALA A 300 7.90 -15.73 9.45
C ALA A 300 9.00 -15.81 8.38
N THR A 301 9.90 -16.80 8.47
CA THR A 301 10.92 -17.04 7.44
C THR A 301 10.31 -17.50 6.13
N LEU A 302 9.34 -18.43 6.18
CA LEU A 302 8.65 -18.90 4.98
C LEU A 302 7.89 -17.76 4.27
N TRP A 303 7.17 -16.93 5.02
CA TRP A 303 6.48 -15.76 4.49
C TRP A 303 7.46 -14.76 3.87
N ALA A 304 8.62 -14.50 4.49
CA ALA A 304 9.62 -13.60 3.91
C ALA A 304 10.17 -14.11 2.56
N LEU A 305 10.45 -15.42 2.45
CA LEU A 305 10.88 -16.04 1.18
C LEU A 305 9.75 -16.04 0.15
N GLY A 306 8.55 -16.45 0.57
CA GLY A 306 7.36 -16.51 -0.29
C GLY A 306 6.98 -15.16 -0.86
N THR A 307 7.06 -14.09 -0.07
CA THR A 307 6.81 -12.71 -0.55
C THR A 307 7.78 -12.33 -1.66
N GLY A 308 9.08 -12.61 -1.51
CA GLY A 308 10.05 -12.33 -2.58
C GLY A 308 9.71 -13.07 -3.88
N VAL A 309 9.43 -14.37 -3.79
CA VAL A 309 9.08 -15.21 -4.95
C VAL A 309 7.78 -14.75 -5.61
N MET A 310 6.71 -14.58 -4.83
CA MET A 310 5.40 -14.23 -5.39
C MET A 310 5.36 -12.80 -5.93
N ALA A 311 6.13 -11.87 -5.35
CA ALA A 311 6.30 -10.55 -5.93
C ALA A 311 7.05 -10.62 -7.27
N PHE A 312 8.14 -11.39 -7.36
CA PHE A 312 8.84 -11.57 -8.64
C PHE A 312 7.98 -12.26 -9.70
N LEU A 313 7.26 -13.33 -9.36
CA LEU A 313 6.38 -14.00 -10.33
C LEU A 313 5.20 -13.11 -10.74
N GLY A 314 4.55 -12.46 -9.77
CA GLY A 314 3.33 -11.67 -10.01
C GLY A 314 3.59 -10.32 -10.68
N ALA A 315 4.64 -9.59 -10.25
CA ALA A 315 4.98 -8.29 -10.81
C ALA A 315 6.09 -8.38 -11.85
N GLY A 316 7.16 -9.12 -11.58
CA GLY A 316 8.32 -9.18 -12.48
C GLY A 316 8.16 -10.07 -13.72
N VAL A 317 7.38 -11.15 -13.66
CA VAL A 317 7.18 -12.05 -14.80
C VAL A 317 5.87 -11.75 -15.54
N TRP A 318 4.78 -11.49 -14.82
CA TRP A 318 3.46 -11.21 -15.40
C TRP A 318 3.20 -9.73 -15.71
N GLY A 319 3.91 -8.80 -15.07
CA GLY A 319 3.91 -7.39 -15.46
C GLY A 319 4.64 -7.21 -16.78
#